data_AF-A0A2V2AT67-F1
#
_entry.id   AF-A0A2V2AT67-F1
#
_cell.length_a   1.000
_cell.length_b   1.000
_cell.length_c   1.000
_cell.angle_alpha   90.00
_cell.angle_beta   90.00
_cell.angle_gamma   90.00
#
_symmetry.space_group_name_H-M   'P 1'
#
loop_
_entity.id
_entity.type
_entity.pdbx_description
1 polymer ?
#
loop_
_entity_poly.entity_id
_entity_poly.type
_entity_poly.pdbx_seq_one_letter_code
_entity_poly.pdbx_strand_id
1 'polypeptide(L)'
;MTSYEGTHPTVLVRVGDRHAQIDEQLAPTIQAIWECGFDTFTCCQDLGESNAGRPEKLPHMTEWVESRRGWMLIDFPADSGLAFLSAVANAGPRDAFYVRMTHWAAPDAWDVRIKPMDVAMFKEELPSRFRLQLLQVSFPSYDLPELTRRLHEHAAGRSVPPAPTDWTTVGR
;
A
#
# COMPACT_ATOMS: atom_id res chain seq x y z
N MET A 1 10.62 18.69 22.74
CA MET A 1 10.39 18.36 21.33
C MET A 1 11.11 17.06 21.06
N THR A 2 10.44 15.93 21.23
CA THR A 2 10.97 14.63 20.79
C THR A 2 10.84 14.61 19.28
N SER A 3 11.94 14.86 18.57
CA SER A 3 12.02 14.55 17.15
C SER A 3 11.79 13.05 17.02
N TYR A 4 10.69 12.66 16.38
CA TYR A 4 10.55 11.31 15.86
C TYR A 4 11.62 11.20 14.77
N GLU A 5 12.81 10.70 15.10
CA GLU A 5 13.70 10.17 14.07
C GLU A 5 12.95 8.98 13.49
N GLY A 6 12.41 9.15 12.27
CA GLY A 6 11.84 8.06 11.52
C GLY A 6 12.88 6.95 11.36
N THR A 7 12.42 5.70 11.30
CA THR A 7 13.29 4.54 11.05
C THR A 7 14.09 4.70 9.76
N HIS A 8 13.58 5.50 8.82
CA HIS A 8 14.12 5.71 7.49
C HIS A 8 14.24 7.20 7.15
N PRO A 9 15.18 7.57 6.26
CA PRO A 9 15.22 8.92 5.70
C PRO A 9 13.92 9.25 4.96
N THR A 10 13.40 10.46 5.17
CA THR A 10 12.19 10.95 4.51
C THR A 10 12.51 12.12 3.59
N VAL A 11 11.76 12.22 2.49
CA VAL A 11 11.80 13.36 1.57
C VAL A 11 10.41 14.01 1.46
N LEU A 12 10.38 15.31 1.21
CA LEU A 12 9.13 16.04 0.98
C LEU A 12 8.60 15.73 -0.42
N VAL A 13 7.45 15.05 -0.49
CA VAL A 13 6.68 14.89 -1.72
C VAL A 13 5.59 15.96 -1.77
N ARG A 14 5.37 16.58 -2.95
CA ARG A 14 4.32 17.57 -3.17
C ARG A 14 3.68 17.39 -4.55
N VAL A 15 2.36 17.22 -4.58
CA VAL A 15 1.55 17.09 -5.81
C VAL A 15 0.29 17.94 -5.65
N GLY A 16 0.19 19.04 -6.38
CA GLY A 16 -0.90 20.00 -6.20
C GLY A 16 -0.91 20.58 -4.78
N ASP A 17 -2.02 20.41 -4.08
CA ASP A 17 -2.24 20.78 -2.67
C ASP A 17 -1.79 19.69 -1.67
N ARG A 18 -1.52 18.46 -2.14
CA ARG A 18 -1.07 17.35 -1.29
C ARG A 18 0.44 17.46 -1.01
N HIS A 19 0.84 17.30 0.25
CA HIS A 19 2.25 17.20 0.61
C HIS A 19 2.48 16.42 1.91
N ALA A 20 3.56 15.64 1.99
CA ALA A 20 3.99 14.95 3.20
C ALA A 20 5.49 14.61 3.16
N GLN A 21 6.08 14.36 4.34
CA GLN A 21 7.37 13.68 4.44
C GLN A 21 7.12 12.18 4.25
N ILE A 22 7.74 11.60 3.24
CA ILE A 22 7.57 10.20 2.84
C ILE A 22 8.93 9.51 2.87
N ASP A 23 8.99 8.27 3.33
CA ASP A 23 10.21 7.45 3.26
C ASP A 23 10.77 7.48 1.82
N GLU A 24 12.08 7.75 1.69
CA GLU A 24 12.72 8.04 0.41
C GLU A 24 12.44 6.97 -0.66
N GLN A 25 12.40 5.69 -0.28
CA GLN A 25 12.15 4.60 -1.21
C GLN A 25 10.71 4.62 -1.76
N LEU A 26 9.72 4.97 -0.93
CA LEU A 26 8.30 5.03 -1.33
C LEU A 26 7.92 6.33 -2.03
N ALA A 27 8.71 7.39 -1.88
CA ALA A 27 8.39 8.73 -2.36
C ALA A 27 8.01 8.78 -3.85
N PRO A 28 8.73 8.12 -4.79
CA PRO A 28 8.34 8.12 -6.21
C PRO A 28 6.97 7.48 -6.44
N THR A 29 6.67 6.39 -5.74
CA THR A 29 5.38 5.70 -5.86
C THR A 29 4.24 6.52 -5.27
N ILE A 30 4.42 7.13 -4.10
CA ILE A 30 3.41 8.01 -3.50
C ILE A 30 3.15 9.23 -4.39
N GLN A 31 4.20 9.82 -4.97
CA GLN A 31 4.04 10.88 -5.95
C GLN A 31 3.19 10.41 -7.15
N ALA A 32 3.53 9.27 -7.75
CA ALA A 32 2.78 8.73 -8.90
C ALA A 32 1.32 8.41 -8.55
N ILE A 33 1.04 7.90 -7.34
CA ILE A 33 -0.32 7.66 -6.83
C ILE A 33 -1.11 8.98 -6.78
N TRP A 34 -0.52 10.03 -6.21
CA TRP A 34 -1.18 11.34 -6.10
C TRP A 34 -1.36 12.03 -7.45
N GLU A 35 -0.40 11.88 -8.37
CA GLU A 35 -0.51 12.36 -9.76
C GLU A 35 -1.66 11.68 -10.52
N CYS A 36 -1.94 10.41 -10.22
CA CYS A 36 -3.13 9.70 -10.72
C CYS A 36 -4.44 10.14 -10.03
N GLY A 37 -4.37 11.04 -9.04
CA GLY A 37 -5.53 11.56 -8.33
C GLY A 37 -6.01 10.69 -7.17
N PHE A 38 -5.30 9.62 -6.81
CA PHE A 38 -5.67 8.75 -5.69
C PHE A 38 -5.17 9.34 -4.37
N ASP A 39 -6.03 9.34 -3.34
CA ASP A 39 -5.65 9.78 -1.99
C ASP A 39 -5.02 8.64 -1.18
N THR A 40 -4.16 9.00 -0.23
CA THR A 40 -3.56 8.07 0.75
C THR A 40 -3.71 8.64 2.16
N PHE A 41 -3.64 7.76 3.18
CA PHE A 41 -3.60 8.16 4.60
C PHE A 41 -2.18 8.08 5.17
N THR A 42 -1.58 6.90 5.11
CA THR A 42 -0.27 6.57 5.70
C THR A 42 0.47 5.58 4.82
N CYS A 43 1.79 5.50 4.98
CA CYS A 43 2.61 4.50 4.31
C CYS A 43 3.85 4.15 5.15
N CYS A 44 4.44 2.98 4.91
CA CYS A 44 5.67 2.52 5.56
C CYS A 44 6.53 1.77 4.53
N GLN A 45 7.81 2.12 4.39
CA GLN A 45 8.68 1.40 3.44
C GLN A 45 9.08 -0.01 3.91
N ASP A 46 9.08 -0.26 5.22
CA ASP A 46 9.28 -1.58 5.81
C ASP A 46 8.44 -1.75 7.07
N LEU A 47 7.42 -2.60 7.00
CA LEU A 47 6.49 -2.88 8.09
C LEU A 47 7.16 -3.55 9.29
N GLY A 48 8.12 -4.44 9.05
CA GLY A 48 8.86 -5.14 10.10
C GLY A 48 9.74 -4.17 10.88
N GLU A 49 10.52 -3.35 10.17
CA GLU A 49 11.39 -2.35 10.80
C GLU A 49 10.58 -1.26 11.51
N SER A 50 9.49 -0.78 10.91
CA SER A 50 8.59 0.21 11.52
C SER A 50 7.92 -0.29 12.80
N ASN A 51 7.86 -1.62 13.00
CA ASN A 51 7.25 -2.25 14.17
C ASN A 51 8.26 -3.02 15.03
N ALA A 52 9.57 -2.84 14.82
CA ALA A 52 10.61 -3.62 15.49
C ALA A 52 10.57 -3.52 17.03
N GLY A 53 10.11 -2.39 17.58
CA GLY A 53 9.94 -2.20 19.02
C GLY A 53 8.60 -2.70 19.59
N ARG A 54 7.66 -3.15 18.76
CA ARG A 54 6.35 -3.66 19.24
C ARG A 54 6.47 -4.91 20.10
N PRO A 55 7.32 -5.90 19.79
CA PRO A 55 7.44 -7.12 20.58
C PRO A 55 7.79 -6.91 22.06
N GLU A 56 8.51 -5.82 22.40
CA GLU A 56 8.83 -5.48 23.79
C GLU A 56 7.58 -5.23 24.64
N LYS A 57 6.53 -4.64 24.04
CA LYS A 57 5.26 -4.31 24.69
C LYS A 57 4.16 -5.32 24.37
N LEU A 58 4.25 -5.97 23.22
CA LEU A 58 3.26 -6.90 22.67
C LEU A 58 3.99 -8.16 22.16
N PRO A 59 4.44 -9.06 23.04
CA PRO A 59 5.29 -10.21 22.66
C PRO A 59 4.68 -11.12 21.59
N HIS A 60 3.35 -11.19 21.52
CA HIS A 60 2.61 -11.96 20.50
C HIS A 60 2.79 -11.41 19.07
N MET A 61 3.33 -10.20 18.91
CA MET A 61 3.60 -9.63 17.59
C MET A 61 4.94 -10.09 16.98
N THR A 62 5.79 -10.82 17.72
CA THR A 62 7.14 -11.21 17.26
C THR A 62 7.12 -11.87 15.88
N GLU A 63 6.34 -12.93 15.71
CA GLU A 63 6.24 -13.66 14.44
C GLU A 63 5.69 -12.78 13.31
N TRP A 64 4.70 -11.94 13.63
CA TRP A 64 4.12 -11.02 12.67
C TRP A 64 5.17 -9.99 12.19
N VAL A 65 5.92 -9.38 13.10
CA VAL A 65 6.96 -8.40 12.76
C VAL A 65 8.03 -9.02 11.86
N GLU A 66 8.50 -10.22 12.19
CA GLU A 66 9.49 -10.93 11.37
C GLU A 66 8.92 -11.28 9.98
N SER A 67 7.67 -11.73 9.90
CA SER A 67 7.02 -12.03 8.61
C SER A 67 6.80 -10.81 7.71
N ARG A 68 6.97 -9.58 8.25
CA ARG A 68 6.74 -8.31 7.54
C ARG A 68 8.01 -7.52 7.25
N ARG A 69 9.19 -8.08 7.53
CA ARG A 69 10.44 -7.51 7.01
C ARG A 69 10.44 -7.56 5.49
N GLY A 70 10.84 -6.46 4.87
CA GLY A 70 10.81 -6.27 3.42
C GLY A 70 9.41 -6.07 2.83
N TRP A 71 8.36 -5.97 3.64
CA TRP A 71 7.01 -5.64 3.17
C TRP A 71 6.73 -4.15 3.33
N MET A 72 6.23 -3.53 2.27
CA MET A 72 5.73 -2.16 2.26
C MET A 72 4.26 -2.11 2.63
N LEU A 73 3.79 -0.96 3.10
CA LEU A 73 2.38 -0.66 3.35
C LEU A 73 2.01 0.69 2.75
N ILE A 74 0.85 0.73 2.08
CA ILE A 74 0.16 1.98 1.74
C ILE A 74 -1.30 1.86 2.16
N ASP A 75 -1.77 2.86 2.90
CA ASP A 75 -3.13 2.97 3.39
C ASP A 75 -3.90 3.99 2.55
N PHE A 76 -5.13 3.64 2.16
CA PHE A 76 -5.99 4.46 1.32
C PHE A 76 -7.36 4.66 1.96
N PRO A 77 -8.04 5.79 1.68
CA PRO A 77 -9.50 5.80 1.65
C PRO A 77 -10.00 4.65 0.76
N ALA A 78 -11.06 3.95 1.18
CA ALA A 78 -11.51 2.72 0.51
C ALA A 78 -11.72 2.89 -1.02
N ASP A 79 -12.40 3.95 -1.43
CA ASP A 79 -12.68 4.21 -2.86
C ASP A 79 -11.40 4.51 -3.65
N SER A 80 -10.49 5.33 -3.10
CA SER A 80 -9.20 5.63 -3.72
C SER A 80 -8.34 4.38 -3.86
N GLY A 81 -8.33 3.50 -2.85
CA GLY A 81 -7.58 2.25 -2.88
C GLY A 81 -8.11 1.28 -3.94
N LEU A 82 -9.43 1.18 -4.12
CA LEU A 82 -10.03 0.36 -5.17
C LEU A 82 -9.73 0.91 -6.58
N ALA A 83 -9.79 2.24 -6.74
CA ALA A 83 -9.41 2.89 -7.98
C ALA A 83 -7.92 2.68 -8.31
N PHE A 84 -7.05 2.78 -7.30
CA PHE A 84 -5.62 2.49 -7.39
C PHE A 84 -5.36 1.05 -7.87
N LEU A 85 -5.95 0.03 -7.23
CA LEU A 85 -5.78 -1.37 -7.62
C LEU A 85 -6.23 -1.62 -9.07
N SER A 86 -7.34 -0.98 -9.47
CA SER A 86 -7.87 -1.07 -10.83
C SER A 86 -6.94 -0.41 -11.86
N ALA A 87 -6.39 0.77 -11.52
CA ALA A 87 -5.45 1.48 -12.37
C ALA A 87 -4.18 0.66 -12.61
N VAL A 88 -3.59 0.12 -11.54
CA VAL A 88 -2.41 -0.74 -11.60
C VAL A 88 -2.70 -2.02 -12.39
N ALA A 89 -3.85 -2.66 -12.17
CA ALA A 89 -4.28 -3.84 -12.92
C ALA A 89 -4.36 -3.57 -14.44
N ASN A 90 -4.95 -2.44 -14.82
CA ASN A 90 -5.23 -2.11 -16.23
C ASN A 90 -4.00 -1.57 -16.97
N ALA A 91 -2.94 -1.18 -16.27
CA ALA A 91 -1.72 -0.61 -16.84
C ALA A 91 -0.61 -1.65 -17.11
N GLY A 92 -0.93 -2.95 -17.04
CA GLY A 92 0.02 -4.02 -17.35
C GLY A 92 -0.67 -5.34 -17.71
N PRO A 93 0.10 -6.34 -18.17
CA PRO A 93 -0.44 -7.66 -18.43
C PRO A 93 -0.90 -8.34 -17.13
N ARG A 94 -1.74 -9.37 -17.28
CA ARG A 94 -2.18 -10.24 -16.17
C ARG A 94 -1.14 -11.34 -15.90
N ASP A 95 0.08 -10.91 -15.62
CA ASP A 95 1.27 -11.72 -15.35
C ASP A 95 1.42 -12.08 -13.86
N ALA A 96 2.58 -12.61 -13.45
CA ALA A 96 2.87 -12.95 -12.06
C ALA A 96 2.68 -11.78 -11.07
N PHE A 97 2.97 -10.55 -11.47
CA PHE A 97 2.72 -9.36 -10.64
C PHE A 97 1.22 -9.17 -10.40
N TYR A 98 0.42 -9.25 -11.47
CA TYR A 98 -1.04 -9.19 -11.35
C TYR A 98 -1.60 -10.34 -10.48
N VAL A 99 -1.04 -11.54 -10.60
CA VAL A 99 -1.46 -12.70 -9.80
C VAL A 99 -1.14 -12.49 -8.31
N ARG A 100 0.02 -11.95 -7.95
CA ARG A 100 0.32 -11.57 -6.55
C ARG A 100 -0.66 -10.55 -6.02
N MET A 101 -1.05 -9.57 -6.82
CA MET A 101 -2.02 -8.54 -6.41
C MET A 101 -3.44 -9.11 -6.19
N THR A 102 -3.81 -10.21 -6.84
CA THR A 102 -5.23 -10.64 -6.95
C THR A 102 -5.55 -12.01 -6.36
N HIS A 103 -4.56 -12.88 -6.16
CA HIS A 103 -4.78 -14.25 -5.71
C HIS A 103 -4.07 -14.53 -4.38
N TRP A 104 -4.85 -14.80 -3.34
CA TRP A 104 -4.36 -15.00 -1.96
C TRP A 104 -3.31 -16.12 -1.79
N ALA A 105 -3.34 -17.13 -2.67
CA ALA A 105 -2.40 -18.25 -2.63
C ALA A 105 -1.19 -18.08 -3.57
N ALA A 106 -1.04 -16.94 -4.23
CA ALA A 106 0.18 -16.66 -4.99
C ALA A 106 1.38 -16.59 -4.04
N PRO A 107 2.56 -17.10 -4.43
CA PRO A 107 3.79 -16.82 -3.70
C PRO A 107 3.95 -15.31 -3.54
N ASP A 108 4.14 -14.87 -2.29
CA ASP A 108 4.23 -13.46 -1.91
C ASP A 108 3.01 -12.62 -2.33
N ALA A 109 1.82 -13.22 -2.31
CA ALA A 109 0.56 -12.52 -2.56
C ALA A 109 0.44 -11.24 -1.73
N TRP A 110 0.00 -10.16 -2.37
CA TRP A 110 -0.26 -8.91 -1.69
C TRP A 110 -1.33 -9.12 -0.62
N ASP A 111 -1.11 -8.50 0.53
CA ASP A 111 -2.05 -8.52 1.64
C ASP A 111 -2.92 -7.28 1.57
N VAL A 112 -4.08 -7.42 0.92
CA VAL A 112 -5.04 -6.35 0.72
C VAL A 112 -6.21 -6.54 1.68
N ARG A 113 -6.41 -5.57 2.58
CA ARG A 113 -7.43 -5.65 3.64
C ARG A 113 -8.31 -4.42 3.64
N ILE A 114 -9.62 -4.62 3.64
CA ILE A 114 -10.58 -3.56 3.94
C ILE A 114 -10.94 -3.62 5.44
N LYS A 115 -10.75 -2.51 6.15
CA LYS A 115 -11.01 -2.41 7.58
C LYS A 115 -12.24 -1.54 7.84
N PRO A 116 -13.30 -2.08 8.45
CA PRO A 116 -14.30 -1.27 9.11
C PRO A 116 -13.63 -0.46 10.23
N MET A 117 -13.79 0.85 10.22
CA MET A 117 -13.29 1.73 11.27
C MET A 117 -14.45 2.48 11.90
N ASP A 118 -14.40 2.63 13.22
CA ASP A 118 -15.34 3.44 13.97
C ASP A 118 -14.92 4.91 13.89
N VAL A 119 -15.86 5.81 13.60
CA VAL A 119 -15.64 7.27 13.67
C VAL A 119 -15.14 7.68 15.06
N ALA A 120 -15.60 6.99 16.12
CA ALA A 120 -15.18 7.27 17.48
C ALA A 120 -13.67 7.06 17.72
N MET A 121 -12.97 6.27 16.89
CA MET A 121 -11.50 6.11 16.98
C MET A 121 -10.74 7.41 16.67
N PHE A 122 -11.38 8.35 15.98
CA PHE A 122 -10.78 9.64 15.59
C PHE A 122 -11.48 10.83 16.24
N LYS A 123 -12.71 10.64 16.73
CA LYS A 123 -13.60 11.66 17.31
C LYS A 123 -14.41 11.05 18.44
N GLU A 124 -13.77 10.93 19.62
CA GLU A 124 -14.31 10.23 20.79
C GLU A 124 -15.66 10.81 21.28
N GLU A 125 -15.96 12.07 20.95
CA GLU A 125 -17.20 12.75 21.31
C GLU A 125 -18.42 12.34 20.48
N LEU A 126 -18.22 11.67 19.34
CA LEU A 126 -19.30 11.23 18.47
C LEU A 126 -19.76 9.80 18.82
N PRO A 127 -21.06 9.47 18.65
CA PRO A 127 -21.52 8.10 18.78
C PRO A 127 -20.80 7.15 17.81
N SER A 128 -20.54 5.92 18.26
CA SER A 128 -19.96 4.85 17.44
C SER A 128 -20.72 4.67 16.13
N ARG A 129 -19.98 4.68 15.02
CA ARG A 129 -20.50 4.45 13.67
C ARG A 129 -19.40 3.88 12.80
N PHE A 130 -19.43 2.56 12.62
CA PHE A 130 -18.50 1.87 11.73
C PHE A 130 -18.78 2.18 10.25
N ARG A 131 -17.70 2.33 9.48
CA ARG A 131 -17.73 2.47 8.02
C ARG A 131 -16.53 1.76 7.41
N LEU A 132 -16.65 1.31 6.16
CA LEU A 132 -15.50 0.89 5.37
C LEU A 132 -14.72 2.15 4.99
N GLN A 133 -13.66 2.45 5.72
CA GLN A 133 -12.90 3.69 5.55
C GLN A 133 -11.49 3.43 5.03
N LEU A 134 -10.90 2.30 5.41
CA LEU A 134 -9.49 2.03 5.19
C LEU A 134 -9.32 0.80 4.30
N LEU A 135 -8.66 0.99 3.17
CA LEU A 135 -8.06 -0.10 2.41
C LEU A 135 -6.55 -0.09 2.66
N GLN A 136 -6.04 -1.17 3.24
CA GLN A 136 -4.61 -1.36 3.44
C GLN A 136 -4.07 -2.26 2.34
N VAL A 137 -3.00 -1.83 1.70
CA VAL A 137 -2.29 -2.61 0.67
C VAL A 137 -0.88 -2.84 1.15
N SER A 138 -0.55 -4.08 1.50
CA SER A 138 0.82 -4.48 1.82
C SER A 138 1.38 -5.41 0.76
N PHE A 139 2.62 -5.17 0.35
CA PHE A 139 3.26 -5.91 -0.74
C PHE A 139 4.78 -6.02 -0.53
N PRO A 140 5.45 -7.03 -1.13
CA PRO A 140 6.89 -7.14 -1.06
C PRO A 140 7.58 -5.94 -1.72
N SER A 141 8.66 -5.44 -1.11
CA SER A 141 9.38 -4.26 -1.61
C SER A 141 9.90 -4.38 -3.04
N TYR A 142 10.17 -5.60 -3.50
CA TYR A 142 10.62 -5.86 -4.87
C TYR A 142 9.55 -5.56 -5.93
N ASP A 143 8.28 -5.45 -5.56
CA ASP A 143 7.18 -5.09 -6.48
C ASP A 143 7.07 -3.58 -6.71
N LEU A 144 7.76 -2.77 -5.90
CA LEU A 144 7.69 -1.31 -5.97
C LEU A 144 8.06 -0.72 -7.35
N PRO A 145 9.12 -1.17 -8.04
CA PRO A 145 9.47 -0.63 -9.36
C PRO A 145 8.39 -0.88 -10.41
N GLU A 146 7.82 -2.09 -10.44
CA GLU A 146 6.76 -2.45 -11.38
C GLU A 146 5.44 -1.73 -11.07
N LEU A 147 5.10 -1.61 -9.78
CA LEU A 147 3.97 -0.80 -9.33
C LEU A 147 4.10 0.66 -9.80
N THR A 148 5.26 1.28 -9.56
CA THR A 148 5.54 2.67 -9.95
C THR A 148 5.47 2.84 -11.46
N ARG A 149 6.04 1.90 -12.21
CA ARG A 149 5.96 1.89 -13.67
C ARG A 149 4.51 1.85 -14.16
N ARG A 150 3.68 0.95 -13.63
CA ARG A 150 2.26 0.83 -14.00
C ARG A 150 1.45 2.09 -13.66
N LEU A 151 1.76 2.77 -12.55
CA LEU A 151 1.14 4.05 -12.22
C LEU A 151 1.50 5.15 -13.25
N HIS A 152 2.76 5.23 -13.66
CA HIS A 152 3.16 6.17 -14.72
C HIS A 152 2.52 5.86 -16.08
N GLU A 153 2.36 4.57 -16.43
CA GLU A 153 1.61 4.16 -17.62
C GLU A 153 0.15 4.62 -17.55
N HIS A 154 -0.51 4.40 -16.40
CA HIS A 154 -1.87 4.85 -16.16
C HIS A 154 -2.00 6.37 -16.26
N ALA A 155 -1.11 7.13 -15.60
CA ALA A 155 -1.07 8.59 -15.65
C ALA A 155 -0.90 9.12 -17.09
N ALA A 156 -0.17 8.38 -17.93
CA ALA A 156 -0.01 8.69 -19.35
C ALA A 156 -1.19 8.23 -20.24
N GLY A 157 -2.28 7.74 -19.64
CA GLY A 157 -3.47 7.25 -20.35
C GLY A 157 -3.26 5.92 -21.08
N ARG A 158 -2.20 5.17 -20.75
CA ARG A 158 -1.91 3.87 -21.37
C ARG A 158 -2.54 2.76 -20.56
N SER A 159 -3.30 1.91 -21.24
CA SER A 159 -3.91 0.70 -20.70
C SER A 159 -3.63 -0.49 -21.59
N VAL A 160 -3.51 -1.68 -21.00
CA VAL A 160 -3.38 -2.93 -21.72
C VAL A 160 -4.78 -3.50 -21.98
N PRO A 161 -5.09 -3.98 -23.20
CA PRO A 161 -6.35 -4.67 -23.46
C PRO A 161 -6.54 -5.88 -22.54
N PRO A 162 -7.79 -6.21 -22.14
CA PRO A 162 -8.06 -7.41 -21.36
C PRO A 162 -7.49 -8.67 -22.05
N ALA A 163 -6.72 -9.46 -21.30
CA ALA A 163 -6.12 -10.71 -21.75
C ALA A 163 -6.35 -11.83 -20.71
N PRO A 164 -6.18 -13.11 -21.08
CA PRO A 164 -6.13 -14.20 -20.10
C PRO A 164 -5.05 -13.95 -19.04
N THR A 165 -5.32 -14.39 -17.81
CA THR A 165 -4.33 -14.36 -16.72
C THR A 165 -3.36 -15.52 -16.86
N ASP A 166 -2.07 -15.24 -16.70
CA ASP A 166 -1.03 -16.25 -16.57
C ASP A 166 -1.05 -16.83 -15.14
N TRP A 167 -1.62 -18.01 -14.98
CA TRP A 167 -1.76 -18.69 -13.69
C TRP A 167 -0.60 -19.64 -13.34
N THR A 168 0.50 -19.62 -14.10
CA THR A 168 1.63 -20.56 -13.92
C THR A 168 2.21 -20.53 -12.50
N THR A 169 2.15 -19.38 -11.81
CA THR A 169 2.66 -19.20 -10.44
C THR A 169 1.79 -19.83 -9.35
N VAL A 170 0.54 -20.19 -9.65
CA VAL A 170 -0.41 -20.80 -8.69
C VAL A 170 -0.83 -22.22 -9.06
N GLY A 171 -0.21 -22.80 -10.10
CA GLY A 171 -0.41 -24.21 -10.48
C GLY A 171 -1.82 -24.56 -10.96
N ARG A 172 -2.49 -23.62 -11.64
CA ARG A 172 -3.86 -23.78 -12.14
C ARG A 172 -3.94 -24.44 -13.51
#